data_AF-A0A4Q8QZ15-F1
#
_entry.id   AF-A0A4Q8QZ15-F1
#
_cell.length_a   1.000
_cell.length_b   1.000
_cell.length_c   1.000
_cell.angle_alpha   90.00
_cell.angle_beta   90.00
_cell.angle_gamma   90.00
#
_symmetry.space_group_name_H-M   'P 1'
#
loop_
_entity.id
_entity.type
_entity.pdbx_description
1 polymer ?
#
loop_
_entity_poly.entity_id
_entity_poly.type
_entity_poly.pdbx_seq_one_letter_code
_entity_poly.pdbx_strand_id
1 'polypeptide(L)'
;MNLSDFQSYLKAFNARDYDKLADYWADSFSVQFEGTELFNCRETVKSFYGFLHSYINETIIPDRILIDERSLFMEARVRIEAKRDLTPETIAASDFPSLKPIKQGMTIDLPQFIHYHLEDGKFVLANCIMSGEPKLLA
;
A
#
# COMPACT_ATOMS: atom_id res chain seq x y z
N MET A 1 0.09 12.55 14.46
CA MET A 1 0.18 11.09 14.37
C MET A 1 1.19 10.59 15.40
N ASN A 2 0.81 9.66 16.27
CA ASN A 2 1.74 8.88 17.10
C ASN A 2 1.68 7.39 16.74
N LEU A 3 2.43 6.54 17.43
CA LEU A 3 2.46 5.09 17.17
C LEU A 3 1.08 4.41 17.32
N SER A 4 0.29 4.81 18.32
CA SER A 4 -1.06 4.25 18.53
C SER A 4 -2.01 4.64 17.40
N ASP A 5 -1.93 5.88 16.93
CA ASP A 5 -2.70 6.34 15.77
C ASP A 5 -2.32 5.54 14.52
N PHE A 6 -1.02 5.33 14.30
CA PHE A 6 -0.52 4.57 13.16
C PHE A 6 -0.90 3.08 13.21
N GLN A 7 -0.90 2.46 14.39
CA GLN A 7 -1.40 1.10 14.55
C GLN A 7 -2.89 0.99 14.20
N SER A 8 -3.67 2.02 14.51
CA SER A 8 -5.09 2.09 14.14
C SER A 8 -5.26 2.27 12.63
N TYR A 9 -4.43 3.11 11.99
CA TYR A 9 -4.35 3.25 10.54
C TYR A 9 -4.01 1.91 9.87
N LEU A 10 -2.97 1.20 10.31
CA LEU A 10 -2.58 -0.10 9.76
C LEU A 10 -3.69 -1.15 9.91
N LYS A 11 -4.40 -1.13 11.03
CA LYS A 11 -5.56 -2.01 11.23
C LYS A 11 -6.68 -1.70 10.24
N ALA A 12 -6.97 -0.42 10.00
CA ALA A 12 -7.94 0.00 8.98
C ALA A 12 -7.49 -0.42 7.57
N PHE A 13 -6.19 -0.28 7.27
CA PHE A 13 -5.60 -0.68 5.99
C PHE A 13 -5.78 -2.17 5.73
N ASN A 14 -5.33 -3.00 6.67
CA ASN A 14 -5.41 -4.45 6.54
C ASN A 14 -6.86 -4.96 6.55
N ALA A 15 -7.80 -4.20 7.13
CA ALA A 15 -9.24 -4.46 7.06
C ALA A 15 -9.92 -3.92 5.79
N ARG A 16 -9.19 -3.19 4.92
CA ARG A 16 -9.70 -2.51 3.70
C ARG A 16 -10.80 -1.48 4.00
N ASP A 17 -10.71 -0.85 5.16
CA ASP A 17 -11.64 0.18 5.58
C ASP A 17 -11.19 1.53 5.04
N TYR A 18 -11.40 1.76 3.74
CA TYR A 18 -10.91 2.98 3.07
C TYR A 18 -11.56 4.26 3.56
N ASP A 19 -12.79 4.16 4.06
CA ASP A 19 -13.48 5.31 4.61
C ASP A 19 -12.78 5.75 5.91
N LYS A 20 -12.35 4.81 6.78
CA LYS A 20 -11.48 5.14 7.92
C LYS A 20 -10.07 5.54 7.51
N LEU A 21 -9.50 4.93 6.46
CA LEU A 21 -8.17 5.33 6.00
C LEU A 21 -8.13 6.80 5.60
N ALA A 22 -9.20 7.29 4.97
CA ALA A 22 -9.30 8.67 4.53
C ALA A 22 -9.19 9.68 5.70
N ASP A 23 -9.47 9.27 6.94
CA ASP A 23 -9.29 10.10 8.13
C ASP A 23 -7.82 10.29 8.52
N TYR A 24 -6.86 9.58 7.92
CA TYR A 24 -5.44 9.71 8.21
C TYR A 24 -4.66 10.49 7.14
N TRP A 25 -5.28 10.75 5.98
CA TRP A 25 -4.68 11.49 4.88
C TRP A 25 -5.16 12.93 4.87
N ALA A 26 -4.32 13.84 4.38
CA ALA A 26 -4.72 15.19 4.03
C ALA A 26 -5.62 15.17 2.78
N ASP A 27 -6.30 16.28 2.49
CA ASP A 27 -7.16 16.38 1.30
C ASP A 27 -6.34 16.32 -0.01
N SER A 28 -5.12 16.87 0.03
CA SER A 28 -4.11 16.73 -1.04
C SER A 28 -2.99 15.85 -0.54
N PHE A 29 -2.78 14.72 -1.20
CA PHE A 29 -1.68 13.80 -0.88
C PHE A 29 -1.17 13.10 -2.13
N SER A 30 -0.05 12.38 -2.01
CA SER A 30 0.48 11.52 -3.08
C SER A 30 0.97 10.21 -2.49
N VAL A 31 0.70 9.09 -3.17
CA VAL A 31 1.31 7.80 -2.87
C VAL A 31 2.11 7.36 -4.07
N GLN A 32 3.37 7.05 -3.84
CA GLN A 32 4.33 6.73 -4.88
C GLN A 32 4.94 5.36 -4.62
N PHE A 33 5.13 4.61 -5.69
CA PHE A 33 5.84 3.35 -5.68
C PHE A 33 6.97 3.42 -6.68
N GLU A 34 8.22 3.24 -6.21
CA GLU A 34 9.43 3.35 -7.06
C GLU A 34 9.48 4.67 -7.85
N GLY A 35 9.08 5.77 -7.20
CA GLY A 35 9.06 7.12 -7.80
C GLY A 35 7.94 7.38 -8.81
N THR A 36 7.04 6.41 -9.03
CA THR A 36 5.84 6.60 -9.86
C THR A 36 4.64 6.87 -8.95
N GLU A 37 3.90 7.95 -9.21
CA GLU A 37 2.64 8.24 -8.51
C GLU A 37 1.59 7.18 -8.84
N LEU A 38 1.08 6.50 -7.80
CA LEU A 38 0.01 5.51 -7.90
C LEU A 38 -1.37 6.16 -7.81
N PHE A 39 -1.54 7.07 -6.84
CA PHE A 39 -2.79 7.79 -6.61
C PHE A 39 -2.56 9.01 -5.71
N ASN A 40 -3.43 10.01 -5.83
CA ASN A 40 -3.29 11.32 -5.18
C ASN A 40 -4.61 11.89 -4.65
N CYS A 41 -5.70 11.14 -4.73
CA CYS A 41 -7.00 11.52 -4.22
C CYS A 41 -7.83 10.30 -3.82
N ARG A 42 -8.97 10.53 -3.16
CA ARG A 42 -9.84 9.44 -2.67
C ARG A 42 -10.42 8.61 -3.81
N GLU A 43 -10.72 9.23 -4.94
CA GLU A 43 -11.28 8.56 -6.12
C GLU A 43 -10.26 7.61 -6.74
N THR A 44 -9.00 8.03 -6.87
CA THR A 44 -7.92 7.21 -7.44
C THR A 44 -7.53 6.07 -6.49
N VAL A 45 -7.56 6.29 -5.16
CA VAL A 45 -7.45 5.22 -4.15
C VAL A 45 -8.52 4.16 -4.35
N LYS A 46 -9.80 4.57 -4.43
CA LYS A 46 -10.93 3.64 -4.57
C LYS A 46 -10.86 2.88 -5.88
N SER A 47 -10.46 3.52 -6.98
CA SER A 47 -10.25 2.86 -8.27
C SER A 47 -9.14 1.81 -8.21
N PHE A 48 -7.96 2.20 -7.72
CA PHE A 48 -6.79 1.32 -7.60
C PHE A 48 -7.07 0.11 -6.73
N TYR A 49 -7.52 0.34 -5.50
CA TYR A 49 -7.76 -0.76 -4.57
C TYR A 49 -9.02 -1.56 -4.91
N GLY A 50 -10.04 -0.95 -5.53
CA GLY A 50 -11.21 -1.66 -6.04
C GLY A 50 -10.82 -2.69 -7.11
N PHE A 51 -9.93 -2.31 -8.03
CA PHE A 51 -9.34 -3.24 -8.99
C PHE A 51 -8.42 -4.24 -8.30
N LEU A 52 -7.38 -3.80 -7.60
CA LEU A 52 -6.34 -4.66 -7.06
C LEU A 52 -6.91 -5.71 -6.09
N HIS A 53 -7.76 -5.28 -5.14
CA HIS A 53 -8.33 -6.19 -4.15
C HIS A 53 -9.45 -7.08 -4.69
N SER A 54 -9.85 -6.92 -5.95
CA SER A 54 -10.64 -7.94 -6.63
C SER A 54 -9.79 -9.16 -7.02
N TYR A 55 -8.48 -9.00 -7.21
CA TYR A 55 -7.53 -10.08 -7.55
C TYR A 55 -6.76 -10.62 -6.36
N ILE A 56 -6.37 -9.74 -5.43
CA ILE A 56 -5.48 -10.11 -4.32
C ILE A 56 -6.06 -9.75 -2.95
N ASN A 57 -5.46 -10.33 -1.91
CA ASN A 57 -5.48 -9.80 -0.57
C ASN A 57 -4.11 -9.15 -0.30
N GLU A 58 -4.12 -7.90 0.14
CA GLU A 58 -2.91 -7.20 0.57
C GLU A 58 -2.93 -7.04 2.09
N THR A 59 -1.76 -7.20 2.72
CA THR A 59 -1.57 -6.97 4.15
C THR A 59 -0.20 -6.36 4.39
N ILE A 60 -0.14 -5.22 5.07
CA ILE A 60 1.12 -4.60 5.50
C ILE A 60 1.49 -5.18 6.87
N ILE A 61 2.69 -5.75 6.95
CA ILE A 61 3.27 -6.35 8.16
C ILE A 61 4.52 -5.54 8.52
N PRO A 62 4.44 -4.62 9.49
CA PRO A 62 5.59 -3.84 9.93
C PRO A 62 6.63 -4.72 10.63
N ASP A 63 7.90 -4.57 10.24
CA ASP A 63 9.05 -5.17 10.93
C ASP A 63 9.70 -4.15 11.88
N ARG A 64 9.75 -2.88 11.46
CA ARG A 64 10.26 -1.77 12.28
C ARG A 64 9.55 -0.47 11.93
N ILE A 65 9.23 0.34 12.94
CA ILE A 65 8.59 1.65 12.77
C ILE A 65 9.39 2.71 13.54
N LEU A 66 9.61 3.86 12.91
CA LEU A 66 10.13 5.09 13.51
C LEU A 66 9.17 6.23 13.18
N ILE A 67 8.81 7.04 14.16
CA ILE A 67 7.84 8.15 14.01
C ILE A 67 8.40 9.37 14.71
N ASP A 68 8.34 10.50 14.03
CA ASP A 68 8.51 11.82 14.63
C ASP A 68 7.34 12.75 14.25
N GLU A 69 7.50 14.04 14.51
CA GLU A 69 6.45 15.04 14.27
C GLU A 69 6.11 15.24 12.79
N ARG A 70 7.05 14.94 11.89
CA ARG A 70 6.97 15.27 10.45
C ARG A 70 7.01 14.05 9.54
N SER A 71 7.38 12.89 10.07
CA SER A 71 7.63 11.71 9.26
C SER A 71 7.35 10.41 10.00
N LEU A 72 7.06 9.38 9.21
CA LEU A 72 7.04 8.00 9.63
C LEU A 72 7.87 7.18 8.66
N PHE A 73 8.82 6.42 9.19
CA PHE A 73 9.59 5.45 8.43
C PHE A 73 9.25 4.05 8.90
N MET A 74 9.05 3.16 7.95
CA MET A 74 8.72 1.77 8.23
C MET A 74 9.51 0.83 7.33
N GLU A 75 10.10 -0.19 7.95
CA GLU A 75 10.50 -1.42 7.28
C GLU A 75 9.30 -2.36 7.38
N ALA A 76 8.82 -2.89 6.25
CA ALA A 76 7.66 -3.75 6.23
C ALA A 76 7.76 -4.85 5.17
N ARG A 77 6.96 -5.89 5.38
CA ARG A 77 6.59 -6.86 4.35
C ARG A 77 5.17 -6.57 3.93
N VAL A 78 4.98 -6.22 2.67
CA VAL A 78 3.65 -6.18 2.05
C VAL A 78 3.35 -7.56 1.51
N ARG A 79 2.47 -8.29 2.20
CA ARG A 79 2.05 -9.63 1.80
C ARG A 79 0.91 -9.54 0.82
N ILE A 80 1.08 -10.21 -0.32
CA ILE A 80 0.09 -10.34 -1.38
C ILE A 80 -0.33 -11.80 -1.49
N GLU A 81 -1.62 -12.08 -1.36
CA GLU A 81 -2.20 -13.41 -1.59
C GLU A 81 -3.16 -13.35 -2.78
N ALA A 82 -2.89 -14.08 -3.85
CA ALA A 82 -3.73 -14.07 -5.04
C ALA A 82 -4.98 -14.94 -4.86
N LYS A 83 -6.14 -14.30 -4.92
CA LYS A 83 -7.45 -14.97 -4.90
C LYS A 83 -7.86 -15.48 -6.28
N ARG A 84 -7.35 -14.85 -7.34
CA ARG A 84 -7.56 -15.24 -8.74
C ARG A 84 -6.36 -14.77 -9.57
N ASP A 85 -6.24 -15.31 -10.78
CA ASP A 85 -5.19 -14.93 -11.70
C ASP A 85 -5.30 -13.44 -12.08
N LEU A 86 -4.24 -12.70 -11.87
CA LEU A 86 -4.00 -11.39 -12.47
C LEU A 86 -3.04 -11.60 -13.64
N THR A 87 -3.57 -11.67 -14.85
CA THR A 87 -2.79 -12.02 -16.05
C THR A 87 -2.14 -10.78 -16.68
N PRO A 88 -1.09 -10.93 -17.50
CA PRO A 88 -0.53 -9.82 -18.28
C PRO A 88 -1.58 -9.07 -19.11
N GLU A 89 -2.52 -9.80 -19.72
CA GLU A 89 -3.58 -9.24 -20.56
C GLU A 89 -4.56 -8.41 -19.71
N THR A 90 -4.90 -8.92 -18.52
CA THR A 90 -5.77 -8.21 -17.57
C THR A 90 -5.12 -6.91 -17.09
N ILE A 91 -3.82 -6.93 -16.82
CA ILE A 91 -3.04 -5.75 -16.43
C ILE A 91 -2.98 -4.74 -17.58
N ALA A 92 -2.68 -5.20 -18.80
CA ALA A 92 -2.59 -4.34 -19.97
C ALA A 92 -3.93 -3.67 -20.35
N ALA A 93 -5.05 -4.31 -20.01
CA ALA A 93 -6.40 -3.76 -20.19
C ALA A 93 -6.88 -2.88 -19.03
N SER A 94 -6.07 -2.73 -17.97
CA SER A 94 -6.40 -1.92 -16.79
C SER A 94 -5.70 -0.55 -16.82
N ASP A 95 -6.13 0.35 -15.93
CA ASP A 95 -5.46 1.63 -15.71
C ASP A 95 -4.11 1.50 -14.96
N PHE A 96 -3.69 0.27 -14.60
CA PHE A 96 -2.55 0.00 -13.72
C PHE A 96 -1.50 -0.91 -14.37
N PRO A 97 -0.88 -0.50 -15.50
CA PRO A 97 0.04 -1.34 -16.28
C PRO A 97 1.36 -1.66 -15.56
N SER A 98 1.67 -0.99 -14.44
CA SER A 98 2.85 -1.24 -13.62
C SER A 98 2.73 -2.48 -12.72
N LEU A 99 1.52 -3.02 -12.55
CA LEU A 99 1.30 -4.23 -11.76
C LEU A 99 1.99 -5.44 -12.39
N LYS A 100 2.33 -6.42 -11.55
CA LYS A 100 2.96 -7.68 -11.98
C LYS A 100 1.93 -8.81 -11.98
N PRO A 101 1.99 -9.72 -12.97
CA PRO A 101 1.11 -10.88 -12.97
C PRO A 101 1.31 -11.77 -11.74
N ILE A 102 0.22 -12.34 -11.23
CA ILE A 102 0.25 -13.30 -10.12
C ILE A 102 -0.82 -14.37 -10.35
N LYS A 103 -0.49 -15.64 -10.10
CA LYS A 103 -1.43 -16.75 -10.23
C LYS A 103 -2.18 -16.97 -8.92
N GLN A 104 -3.44 -17.39 -9.03
CA GLN A 104 -4.26 -17.80 -7.91
C GLN A 104 -3.53 -18.79 -7.01
N GLY A 105 -3.66 -18.60 -5.69
CA GLY A 105 -3.02 -19.43 -4.67
C GLY A 105 -1.57 -19.04 -4.37
N MET A 106 -0.93 -18.20 -5.17
CA MET A 106 0.39 -17.67 -4.82
C MET A 106 0.30 -16.68 -3.67
N THR A 107 1.24 -16.78 -2.74
CA THR A 107 1.47 -15.78 -1.69
C THR A 107 2.88 -15.23 -1.81
N ILE A 108 3.04 -13.91 -1.83
CA ILE A 108 4.33 -13.25 -2.02
C ILE A 108 4.50 -12.19 -0.93
N ASP A 109 5.65 -12.19 -0.27
CA ASP A 109 6.10 -11.08 0.57
C ASP A 109 6.95 -10.11 -0.27
N LEU A 110 6.50 -8.86 -0.36
CA LEU A 110 7.26 -7.75 -0.93
C LEU A 110 7.95 -6.97 0.20
N PRO A 111 9.27 -7.10 0.39
CA PRO A 111 9.98 -6.30 1.39
C PRO A 111 10.05 -4.84 0.90
N GLN A 112 9.62 -3.90 1.75
CA GLN A 112 9.57 -2.47 1.42
C GLN A 112 10.12 -1.60 2.54
N PHE A 113 10.71 -0.48 2.13
CA PHE A 113 10.80 0.72 2.96
C PHE A 113 9.65 1.65 2.58
N ILE A 114 8.89 2.10 3.58
CA ILE A 114 7.79 3.04 3.39
C ILE A 114 8.08 4.29 4.22
N HIS A 115 8.18 5.43 3.54
CA HIS A 115 8.41 6.72 4.16
C HIS A 115 7.19 7.62 3.94
N TYR A 116 6.50 7.94 5.03
CA TYR A 116 5.40 8.89 5.05
C TYR A 116 5.85 10.27 5.50
N HIS A 117 5.34 11.31 4.86
CA HIS A 117 5.48 12.70 5.30
C HIS A 117 4.17 13.14 5.94
N LEU A 118 4.28 13.91 7.02
CA LEU A 118 3.18 14.37 7.83
C LEU A 118 3.08 15.90 7.81
N GLU A 119 1.87 16.40 7.64
CA GLU A 119 1.49 17.79 7.92
C GLU A 119 0.27 17.78 8.83
N ASP A 120 0.32 18.51 9.94
CA ASP A 120 -0.74 18.55 10.96
C ASP A 120 -1.22 17.16 11.41
N GLY A 121 -0.28 16.21 11.46
CA GLY A 121 -0.54 14.83 11.87
C GLY A 121 -1.28 13.98 10.83
N LYS A 122 -1.42 14.44 9.59
CA LYS A 122 -2.01 13.75 8.44
C LYS A 122 -0.95 13.40 7.41
N PHE A 123 -1.11 12.28 6.71
CA PHE A 123 -0.22 11.91 5.62
C PHE A 123 -0.46 12.81 4.40
N VAL A 124 0.62 13.38 3.88
CA VAL A 124 0.64 14.15 2.62
C VAL A 124 1.43 13.44 1.51
N LEU A 125 2.33 12.54 1.88
CA LEU A 125 3.12 11.73 0.94
C LEU A 125 3.36 10.36 1.56
N ALA A 126 3.29 9.31 0.76
CA ALA A 126 3.94 8.03 1.05
C ALA A 126 4.82 7.61 -0.12
N ASN A 127 6.08 7.34 0.18
CA ASN A 127 7.03 6.78 -0.77
C ASN A 127 7.32 5.33 -0.38
N CYS A 128 6.90 4.42 -1.24
CA CYS A 128 7.14 2.99 -1.12
C CYS A 128 8.26 2.58 -2.08
N ILE A 129 9.28 1.89 -1.56
CA ILE A 129 10.41 1.38 -2.35
C ILE A 129 10.68 -0.06 -1.92
N MET A 130 10.98 -0.93 -2.87
CA MET A 130 11.41 -2.30 -2.60
C MET A 130 12.76 -2.29 -1.87
N SER A 131 12.79 -2.92 -0.69
CA SER A 131 14.04 -3.08 0.09
C SER A 131 14.79 -4.37 -0.26
N GLY A 132 14.23 -5.20 -1.14
CA GLY A 132 14.85 -6.42 -1.66
C GLY A 132 13.94 -7.17 -2.62
N GLU A 133 14.35 -8.38 -2.99
CA GLU A 133 13.60 -9.23 -3.91
C GLU A 133 12.28 -9.74 -3.31
N PRO A 134 11.19 -9.82 -4.11
CA PRO A 134 9.97 -10.52 -3.73
C PRO A 134 10.24 -11.96 -3.28
N LYS A 135 9.59 -12.39 -2.20
CA LYS A 135 9.72 -13.76 -1.67
C LYS A 135 8.41 -14.50 -1.86
N LEU A 136 8.40 -15.50 -2.75
CA LEU A 136 7.30 -16.44 -2.86
C LEU A 136 7.24 -17.30 -1.58
N LEU A 137 6.07 -17.35 -0.95
CA LEU A 137 5.80 -18.21 0.19
C LEU A 137 5.15 -19.51 -0.30
N ALA A 138 5.60 -20.63 0.28
CA ALA A 138 5.10 -21.98 -0.01
C ALA A 138 3.79 -22.27 0.71
#